data_AF-A0AAW9B150-F1
#
_entry.id   AF-A0AAW9B150-F1
#
_cell.length_a   1.000
_cell.length_b   1.000
_cell.length_c   1.000
_cell.angle_alpha   90.00
_cell.angle_beta   90.00
_cell.angle_gamma   90.00
#
_symmetry.space_group_name_H-M   'P 1'
#
loop_
_entity.id
_entity.type
_entity.pdbx_description
1 polymer ?
#
loop_
_entity_poly.entity_id
_entity_poly.type
_entity_poly.pdbx_seq_one_letter_code
_entity_poly.pdbx_strand_id
1 'polypeptide(L)'
;MSHEPEYKDWQQIIELIRTSMGTQQDDMLLTMLMSRDERESLISRVNIINELLKGELSQRQISQMLGVGIATITRGSNELKSKSDEEKDKLKVLLEQVAVSK
;
A
#
# COMPACT_ATOMS: atom_id res chain seq x y z
N MET A 1 8.15 32.79 -18.08
CA MET A 1 7.08 31.84 -18.43
C MET A 1 6.83 31.01 -17.20
N SER A 2 5.58 30.95 -16.73
CA SER A 2 5.23 30.27 -15.48
C SER A 2 5.60 28.79 -15.59
N HIS A 3 6.55 28.33 -14.78
CA HIS A 3 6.87 26.91 -14.63
C HIS A 3 5.84 26.27 -13.71
N GLU A 4 4.65 26.01 -14.26
CA GLU A 4 3.69 25.17 -13.55
C GLU A 4 4.06 23.70 -13.74
N PRO A 5 3.88 22.86 -12.72
CA PRO A 5 4.07 21.42 -12.85
C PRO A 5 3.06 20.84 -13.85
N GLU A 6 3.53 19.91 -14.70
CA GLU A 6 2.69 19.19 -15.66
C GLU A 6 1.70 18.23 -14.97
N TYR A 7 2.08 17.71 -13.81
CA TYR A 7 1.25 16.84 -12.98
C TYR A 7 0.61 17.66 -11.85
N LYS A 8 -0.72 17.73 -11.85
CA LYS A 8 -1.54 18.54 -10.94
C LYS A 8 -2.52 17.70 -10.12
N ASP A 9 -2.84 16.48 -10.56
CA ASP A 9 -3.80 15.59 -9.90
C ASP A 9 -3.23 14.18 -9.68
N TRP A 10 -3.65 13.55 -8.58
CA TRP A 10 -3.36 12.16 -8.25
C TRP A 10 -3.76 11.17 -9.36
N GLN A 11 -4.87 11.42 -10.06
CA GLN A 11 -5.34 10.60 -11.17
C GLN A 11 -4.32 10.50 -12.30
N GLN A 12 -3.53 11.55 -12.54
CA GLN A 12 -2.47 11.51 -13.56
C GLN A 12 -1.34 10.55 -13.18
N ILE A 13 -1.04 10.44 -11.88
CA ILE A 13 -0.04 9.49 -11.37
C ILE A 13 -0.58 8.05 -11.49
N ILE A 14 -1.86 7.83 -11.18
CA ILE A 14 -2.51 6.52 -11.35
C ILE A 14 -2.48 6.09 -12.82
N GLU A 15 -2.75 7.01 -13.75
CA GLU A 15 -2.72 6.70 -15.18
C GLU A 15 -1.30 6.40 -15.68
N LEU A 16 -0.29 7.11 -15.16
CA LEU A 16 1.12 6.82 -15.44
C LEU A 16 1.51 5.40 -14.99
N ILE A 17 1.09 4.99 -13.79
CA ILE A 17 1.34 3.64 -13.27
C ILE A 17 0.60 2.59 -14.11
N ARG A 18 -0.67 2.83 -14.48
CA ARG A 18 -1.41 1.90 -15.35
C ARG A 18 -0.77 1.73 -16.71
N THR A 19 -0.28 2.82 -17.29
CA THR A 19 0.42 2.81 -18.58
C THR A 19 1.71 2.02 -18.49
N SER A 20 2.50 2.19 -17.41
CA SER A 20 3.75 1.45 -17.24
C SER A 20 3.52 -0.05 -17.02
N MET A 21 2.42 -0.46 -16.39
CA MET A 21 2.05 -1.88 -16.30
C MET A 21 1.75 -2.47 -17.68
N GLY A 22 1.10 -1.71 -18.56
CA GLY A 22 0.83 -2.13 -19.95
C GLY A 22 2.11 -2.33 -20.78
N THR A 23 3.19 -1.62 -20.44
CA THR A 23 4.50 -1.72 -21.11
C THR A 23 5.54 -2.53 -20.33
N GLN A 24 5.17 -3.16 -19.20
CA GLN A 24 6.07 -3.89 -18.30
C GLN A 24 7.25 -3.05 -17.76
N GLN A 25 7.00 -1.77 -17.52
CA GLN A 25 7.97 -0.78 -17.01
C GLN A 25 7.66 -0.32 -15.58
N ASP A 26 6.73 -1.00 -14.90
CA ASP A 26 6.23 -0.66 -13.57
C ASP A 26 7.32 -0.72 -12.49
N ASP A 27 8.19 -1.73 -12.52
CA ASP A 27 9.31 -1.85 -11.57
C ASP A 27 10.31 -0.70 -11.69
N MET A 28 10.70 -0.36 -12.93
CA MET A 28 11.58 0.78 -13.20
C MET A 28 10.95 2.09 -12.74
N LEU A 29 9.68 2.33 -13.09
CA LEU A 29 8.96 3.55 -12.72
C LEU A 29 8.89 3.72 -11.21
N LEU A 30 8.42 2.70 -10.48
CA LEU A 30 8.29 2.78 -9.02
C LEU A 30 9.65 2.86 -8.32
N THR A 31 10.69 2.25 -8.87
CA THR A 31 12.05 2.36 -8.34
C THR A 31 12.63 3.76 -8.50
N MET A 32 12.28 4.48 -9.58
CA MET A 32 12.69 5.86 -9.81
C MET A 32 11.86 6.88 -9.03
N LEU A 33 10.55 6.65 -8.88
CA LEU A 33 9.65 7.58 -8.18
C LEU A 33 9.76 7.50 -6.66
N MET A 34 10.16 6.35 -6.13
CA MET A 34 10.21 6.11 -4.69
C MET A 34 11.64 5.91 -4.22
N SER A 35 11.94 6.42 -3.04
CA SER A 35 13.16 6.07 -2.31
C SER A 35 13.07 4.63 -1.78
N ARG A 36 14.23 4.09 -1.37
CA ARG A 36 14.29 2.79 -0.70
C ARG A 36 13.41 2.75 0.55
N ASP A 37 13.48 3.78 1.38
CA ASP A 37 12.75 3.86 2.64
C ASP A 37 11.23 3.89 2.41
N GLU A 38 10.77 4.55 1.35
CA GLU A 38 9.34 4.57 0.99
C GLU A 38 8.86 3.20 0.49
N ARG A 39 9.69 2.46 -0.25
CA ARG A 39 9.39 1.07 -0.64
C ARG A 39 9.30 0.16 0.57
N GLU A 40 10.24 0.26 1.51
CA GLU A 40 10.21 -0.49 2.77
C GLU A 40 8.99 -0.12 3.64
N SER A 41 8.60 1.15 3.65
CA SER A 41 7.38 1.63 4.29
C SER A 41 6.12 1.05 3.65
N LEU A 42 6.06 0.99 2.32
CA LEU A 42 4.94 0.38 1.58
C LEU A 42 4.79 -1.11 1.91
N ILE A 43 5.90 -1.86 1.89
CA ILE A 43 5.91 -3.28 2.28
C ILE A 43 5.35 -3.44 3.70
N SER A 44 5.81 -2.61 4.63
CA SER A 44 5.32 -2.62 6.01
C SER A 44 3.82 -2.33 6.08
N ARG A 45 3.32 -1.30 5.37
CA ARG A 45 1.89 -0.94 5.34
C ARG A 45 1.02 -2.07 4.78
N VAL A 46 1.46 -2.72 3.72
CA VAL A 46 0.76 -3.88 3.14
C VAL A 46 0.66 -5.00 4.16
N ASN A 47 1.76 -5.33 4.85
CA ASN A 47 1.74 -6.35 5.90
C ASN A 47 0.83 -5.99 7.07
N ILE A 48 0.85 -4.72 7.51
CA ILE A 48 -0.04 -4.23 8.58
C ILE A 48 -1.50 -4.45 8.19
N ILE A 49 -1.90 -4.02 7.00
CA ILE A 49 -3.29 -4.15 6.52
C ILE A 49 -3.68 -5.62 6.38
N ASN A 50 -2.79 -6.45 5.85
CA ASN A 50 -3.02 -7.88 5.71
C ASN A 50 -3.28 -8.56 7.06
N GLU A 51 -2.42 -8.34 8.06
CA GLU A 51 -2.58 -8.93 9.38
C GLU A 51 -3.82 -8.38 10.13
N LEU A 52 -4.14 -7.09 9.93
CA LEU A 52 -5.36 -6.49 10.48
C LEU A 52 -6.63 -7.08 9.84
N LEU A 53 -6.62 -7.39 8.54
CA LEU A 53 -7.74 -8.02 7.83
C LEU A 53 -7.93 -9.48 8.22
N LYS A 54 -6.84 -10.21 8.51
CA LYS A 54 -6.92 -11.58 9.03
C LYS A 54 -7.55 -11.62 10.42
N GLY A 55 -7.23 -10.64 11.27
CA GLY A 55 -7.78 -10.53 12.62
C GLY A 55 -7.26 -11.58 13.62
N GLU A 56 -6.23 -12.34 13.28
CA GLU A 56 -5.65 -13.39 14.12
C GLU A 56 -4.71 -12.83 15.20
N LEU A 57 -4.05 -11.70 14.92
CA LEU A 57 -3.05 -11.08 15.78
C LEU A 57 -3.56 -9.76 16.36
N SER A 58 -3.22 -9.51 17.63
CA SER A 58 -3.44 -8.20 18.25
C SER A 58 -2.50 -7.14 17.66
N GLN A 59 -2.88 -5.86 17.74
CA GLN A 59 -2.05 -4.74 17.26
C GLN A 59 -0.64 -4.73 17.88
N ARG A 60 -0.51 -5.19 19.13
CA ARG A 60 0.79 -5.32 19.81
C ARG A 60 1.64 -6.42 19.20
N GLN A 61 1.05 -7.58 18.89
CA GLN A 61 1.76 -8.67 18.22
C GLN A 61 2.20 -8.27 16.81
N ILE A 62 1.34 -7.57 16.06
CA ILE A 62 1.68 -7.06 14.72
C ILE A 62 2.84 -6.04 14.81
N SER A 63 2.79 -5.13 15.79
CA SER A 63 3.87 -4.17 16.04
C SER A 63 5.20 -4.85 16.33
N GLN A 64 5.21 -5.91 17.16
CA GLN A 64 6.43 -6.68 17.46
C GLN A 64 6.93 -7.47 16.24
N MET A 65 6.03 -8.10 15.50
CA MET A 65 6.36 -8.90 14.31
C MET A 65 6.98 -8.04 13.20
N LEU A 66 6.39 -6.88 12.94
CA LEU A 66 6.82 -6.00 11.84
C LEU A 66 7.89 -4.98 12.26
N GLY A 67 8.23 -4.92 13.55
CA GLY A 67 9.20 -3.95 14.07
C GLY A 67 8.76 -2.49 13.94
N VAL A 68 7.45 -2.24 13.75
CA VAL A 68 6.87 -0.89 13.58
C VAL A 68 6.21 -0.43 14.87
N GLY A 69 6.22 0.88 15.12
CA GLY A 69 5.55 1.45 16.29
C GLY A 69 4.04 1.19 16.29
N ILE A 70 3.47 0.99 17.48
CA ILE A 70 2.02 0.77 17.68
C ILE A 70 1.19 1.88 17.01
N ALA A 71 1.66 3.13 17.04
CA ALA A 71 0.98 4.27 16.40
C ALA A 71 0.74 4.06 14.88
N THR A 72 1.67 3.41 14.18
CA THR A 72 1.53 3.07 12.76
C THR A 72 0.43 2.04 12.55
N ILE A 73 0.37 1.03 13.42
CA ILE A 73 -0.70 0.01 13.40
C ILE A 73 -2.06 0.64 13.68
N THR A 74 -2.14 1.52 14.68
CA THR A 74 -3.39 2.21 15.04
C THR A 74 -3.92 3.05 13.88
N ARG A 75 -3.05 3.76 13.15
CA ARG A 75 -3.44 4.50 11.94
C ARG A 75 -4.00 3.56 10.87
N GLY A 76 -3.30 2.48 10.55
CA GLY A 76 -3.78 1.47 9.59
C GLY A 76 -5.12 0.84 9.99
N SER A 77 -5.31 0.55 11.28
CA SER A 77 -6.58 0.02 11.80
C SER A 77 -7.73 1.01 11.68
N ASN A 78 -7.49 2.30 11.93
CA ASN A 78 -8.50 3.33 11.75
C ASN A 78 -8.85 3.57 10.28
N GLU A 79 -7.86 3.56 9.39
CA GLU A 79 -8.08 3.63 7.94
C GLU A 79 -8.95 2.45 7.48
N LEU A 80 -8.62 1.24 7.90
CA LEU A 80 -9.40 0.05 7.54
C LEU A 80 -10.84 0.12 8.09
N LYS A 81 -11.04 0.60 9.32
CA LYS A 81 -12.38 0.78 9.91
C LYS A 81 -13.25 1.79 9.17
N SER A 82 -12.64 2.78 8.52
CA SER A 82 -13.37 3.77 7.72
C SER A 82 -13.84 3.26 6.36
N LYS A 83 -13.39 2.06 5.95
CA LYS A 83 -13.79 1.42 4.70
C LYS A 83 -15.04 0.56 4.89
N SER A 84 -15.82 0.44 3.81
CA SER A 84 -16.96 -0.46 3.77
C SER A 84 -16.50 -1.92 3.82
N ASP A 85 -17.38 -2.82 4.24
CA ASP A 85 -17.03 -4.25 4.29
C ASP A 85 -16.77 -4.81 2.88
N GLU A 86 -17.46 -4.29 1.85
CA GLU A 86 -17.20 -4.64 0.45
C GLU A 86 -15.78 -4.23 -0.01
N GLU A 87 -15.30 -3.04 0.39
CA GLU A 87 -13.94 -2.59 0.09
C GLU A 87 -12.89 -3.46 0.80
N LYS A 88 -13.15 -3.85 2.06
CA LYS A 88 -12.25 -4.73 2.82
C LYS A 88 -12.18 -6.12 2.20
N ASP A 89 -13.31 -6.67 1.76
CA ASP A 89 -13.37 -7.98 1.10
C ASP A 89 -12.61 -7.97 -0.22
N LYS A 90 -12.81 -6.94 -1.05
CA LYS A 90 -12.04 -6.74 -2.29
C LYS A 90 -10.54 -6.66 -2.00
N LEU A 91 -10.15 -5.89 -0.98
CA LEU A 91 -8.75 -5.74 -0.60
C LEU A 91 -8.15 -7.06 -0.11
N LYS A 92 -8.89 -7.83 0.68
CA LYS A 92 -8.48 -9.15 1.16
C LYS A 92 -8.22 -10.11 -0.01
N VAL A 93 -9.15 -10.19 -0.96
CA VAL A 93 -8.98 -11.03 -2.16
C VAL A 93 -7.74 -10.63 -2.96
N LEU A 94 -7.51 -9.33 -3.16
CA LEU A 94 -6.33 -8.84 -3.88
C LEU A 94 -5.01 -9.23 -3.19
N LEU A 95 -4.96 -9.10 -1.85
CA LEU A 95 -3.77 -9.47 -1.06
C LEU A 95 -3.50 -10.97 -1.09
N GLU A 96 -4.54 -11.80 -1.02
CA GLU A 96 -4.43 -13.27 -1.08
C GLU A 96 -3.94 -13.76 -2.45
N GLN A 97 -4.41 -13.15 -3.55
CA GLN A 97 -3.97 -13.50 -4.92
C GLN A 97 -2.46 -13.32 -5.11
N VAL A 98 -1.90 -12.22 -4.56
CA VAL A 98 -0.46 -11.95 -4.63
C VAL A 98 0.33 -12.86 -3.69
N ALA A 99 -0.21 -13.18 -2.52
CA ALA A 99 0.44 -14.07 -1.56
C ALA A 99 0.56 -15.52 -2.06
N VAL A 100 -0.43 -16.03 -2.80
CA VAL A 100 -0.42 -17.37 -3.42
C VAL A 100 0.52 -17.45 -4.62
N SER A 101 0.83 -16.30 -5.23
CA SER A 101 1.75 -16.21 -6.38
C SER A 101 3.23 -16.13 -5.97
N LYS A 102 3.54 -16.12 -4.66
CA LYS A 102 4.89 -16.20 -4.10
C LYS A 102 5.28 -17.65 -3.82
#